data_AF-A0A4Z0WAR2-F1
#
_entry.id   AF-A0A4Z0WAR2-F1
#
_cell.length_a   1.000
_cell.length_b   1.000
_cell.length_c   1.000
_cell.angle_alpha   90.00
_cell.angle_beta   90.00
_cell.angle_gamma   90.00
#
_symmetry.space_group_name_H-M   'P 1'
#
loop_
_entity.id
_entity.type
_entity.pdbx_description
1 polymer ?
#
loop_
_entity_poly.entity_id
_entity_poly.type
_entity_poly.pdbx_seq_one_letter_code
_entity_poly.pdbx_strand_id
1 'polypeptide(L)'
;MIDQPKTAPQRKAFFNRRFLWLLIFILIPLIPLLNNLGPSEAFLVEPPAGEVRTHFALAEVEFQQEVMAGLPVTWAPLPASGQIRISVLSDRQPLAVERPPETTELDLEARHGRLVATLTLPLTTAALQDGTRFLNHWLPVANRQTRVVMTGELTPERTQEIASVLAGADAPGVVVDIQPPSAVTRLTSPPPGTEEHLHFALAMDLLRQRLSGYNATLRWSHRGRDSLALLNTTLDSSQRQVPSEARFLETRAAWATAQGEGERPTDYIHRQLVTLAAYDVAPERLPARADELAALDYATFTTLWEQWLGTAP
;
A
#
# COMPACT_ATOMS: atom_id res chain seq x y z
N MET A 1 53.02 -27.76 35.23
CA MET A 1 52.78 -26.41 34.69
C MET A 1 52.21 -26.58 33.30
N ILE A 2 50.91 -26.32 33.13
CA ILE A 2 50.24 -25.74 31.95
C ILE A 2 48.74 -25.82 32.26
N ASP A 3 48.14 -24.64 32.20
CA ASP A 3 46.82 -24.27 32.67
C ASP A 3 45.66 -24.95 31.94
N GLN A 4 44.60 -25.22 32.69
CA GLN A 4 43.27 -25.44 32.14
C GLN A 4 42.63 -24.11 31.68
N PRO A 5 41.87 -24.10 30.57
CA PRO A 5 41.24 -22.89 30.08
C PRO A 5 40.06 -22.44 30.95
N LYS A 6 40.13 -21.16 31.33
CA LYS A 6 39.09 -20.37 32.03
C LYS A 6 37.75 -20.43 31.30
N THR A 7 36.71 -20.82 32.05
CA THR A 7 35.30 -20.58 31.71
C THR A 7 34.99 -19.07 31.77
N ALA A 8 34.35 -18.56 30.72
CA ALA A 8 33.89 -17.18 30.64
C ALA A 8 32.68 -16.96 31.59
N PRO A 9 32.59 -15.81 32.28
CA PRO A 9 31.45 -15.53 33.16
C PRO A 9 30.22 -15.08 32.36
N GLN A 10 29.09 -15.76 32.60
CA GLN A 10 27.75 -15.32 32.20
C GLN A 10 27.42 -13.95 32.83
N ARG A 11 27.21 -12.92 32.01
CA ARG A 11 26.61 -11.66 32.47
C ARG A 11 25.11 -11.87 32.70
N LYS A 12 24.71 -12.07 33.94
CA LYS A 12 23.31 -11.86 34.36
C LYS A 12 23.07 -10.35 34.47
N ALA A 13 22.19 -9.81 33.64
CA ALA A 13 21.73 -8.43 33.75
C ALA A 13 20.93 -8.28 35.05
N PHE A 14 21.52 -7.64 36.07
CA PHE A 14 20.83 -7.25 37.29
C PHE A 14 19.97 -6.01 36.99
N PHE A 15 18.71 -6.22 36.60
CA PHE A 15 17.71 -5.14 36.57
C PHE A 15 17.30 -4.82 38.01
N ASN A 16 17.94 -3.82 38.61
CA ASN A 16 17.66 -3.38 39.97
C ASN A 16 16.34 -2.59 40.00
N ARG A 17 15.42 -2.96 40.91
CA ARG A 17 14.11 -2.32 41.12
C ARG A 17 14.21 -0.80 41.33
N ARG A 18 15.33 -0.30 41.86
CA ARG A 18 15.62 1.14 42.00
C ARG A 18 15.89 1.84 40.66
N PHE A 19 16.46 1.15 39.68
CA PHE A 19 16.70 1.68 38.33
C PHE A 19 15.39 1.81 37.55
N LEU A 20 14.46 0.87 37.73
CA LEU A 20 13.12 0.94 37.15
C LEU A 20 12.33 2.15 37.68
N TRP A 21 12.38 2.40 38.99
CA TRP A 21 11.74 3.58 39.59
C TRP A 21 12.36 4.89 39.12
N LEU A 22 13.69 4.94 38.94
CA LEU A 22 14.38 6.11 38.44
C LEU A 22 14.02 6.41 36.97
N LEU A 23 13.83 5.36 36.16
CA LEU A 23 13.36 5.46 34.78
C LEU A 23 11.91 5.97 34.73
N ILE A 24 11.03 5.47 35.61
CA ILE A 24 9.63 5.94 35.71
C ILE A 24 9.56 7.41 36.14
N PHE A 25 10.32 7.83 37.16
CA PHE A 25 10.27 9.20 37.69
C PHE A 25 10.92 10.24 36.78
N ILE A 26 11.86 9.85 35.91
CA ILE A 26 12.50 10.78 34.97
C ILE A 26 11.77 10.78 33.63
N LEU A 27 11.42 9.60 33.08
CA LEU A 27 10.89 9.53 31.72
C LEU A 27 9.44 10.02 31.63
N ILE A 28 8.60 9.71 32.63
CA ILE A 28 7.17 10.07 32.59
C ILE A 28 6.92 11.59 32.62
N PRO A 29 7.58 12.40 33.48
CA PRO A 29 7.43 13.85 33.42
C PRO A 29 8.21 14.51 32.28
N LEU A 30 9.16 13.81 31.62
CA LEU A 30 9.86 14.32 30.45
C LEU A 30 9.03 14.19 29.16
N ILE A 31 8.07 13.26 29.09
CA ILE A 31 7.15 13.09 27.96
C ILE A 31 6.33 14.37 27.66
N PRO A 32 5.67 15.04 28.62
CA PRO A 32 4.98 16.30 28.35
C PRO A 32 5.94 17.46 28.06
N LEU A 33 7.16 17.44 28.60
CA LEU A 33 8.17 18.48 28.33
C LEU A 33 8.77 18.36 26.91
N LEU A 34 8.92 17.13 26.41
CA LEU A 34 9.35 16.85 25.03
C LEU A 34 8.21 17.05 24.02
N ASN A 35 6.95 16.84 24.41
CA ASN A 35 5.79 17.19 23.58
C ASN A 35 5.60 18.71 23.42
N ASN A 36 6.13 19.54 24.32
CA ASN A 36 6.07 21.01 24.24
C ASN A 36 7.22 21.66 23.45
N LEU A 37 8.14 20.86 22.89
CA LEU A 37 9.23 21.34 22.00
C LEU A 37 8.99 20.99 20.52
N GLY A 38 7.76 20.62 20.15
CA GLY A 38 7.28 20.60 18.77
C GLY A 38 7.03 22.02 18.24
N PRO A 39 6.99 22.22 16.92
CA PRO A 39 7.01 23.56 16.31
C PRO A 39 5.81 24.39 16.77
N SER A 40 6.15 25.62 17.17
CA SER A 40 5.30 26.78 17.44
C SER A 40 3.93 26.76 16.77
N GLU A 41 2.88 26.88 17.58
CA GLU A 41 1.54 27.44 17.29
C GLU A 41 1.17 27.54 15.80
N ALA A 42 1.17 26.42 15.10
CA ALA A 42 0.44 26.30 13.85
C ALA A 42 -0.99 25.92 14.24
N PHE A 43 -1.84 26.96 14.30
CA PHE A 43 -3.29 26.91 14.20
C PHE A 43 -3.96 25.67 14.79
N LEU A 44 -4.57 25.84 15.98
CA LEU A 44 -5.72 25.04 16.38
C LEU A 44 -6.83 25.28 15.34
N VAL A 45 -6.78 24.55 14.23
CA VAL A 45 -7.91 24.35 13.35
C VAL A 45 -8.89 23.57 14.19
N GLU A 46 -10.01 24.20 14.57
CA GLU A 46 -11.13 23.50 15.16
C GLU A 46 -11.43 22.30 14.26
N PRO A 47 -11.37 21.04 14.75
CA PRO A 47 -11.84 19.92 13.97
C PRO A 47 -13.29 20.22 13.57
N PRO A 48 -13.74 19.81 12.38
CA PRO A 48 -15.14 19.98 12.00
C PRO A 48 -16.03 19.46 13.14
N ALA A 49 -17.13 20.14 13.41
CA ALA A 49 -18.01 19.91 14.56
C ALA A 49 -18.76 18.55 14.53
N GLY A 50 -18.17 17.51 13.97
CA GLY A 50 -18.67 16.14 13.87
C GLY A 50 -17.58 15.11 14.11
N GLU A 51 -18.00 13.89 14.43
CA GLU A 51 -17.10 12.76 14.67
C GLU A 51 -16.39 12.35 13.36
N VAL A 52 -15.05 12.34 13.37
CA VAL A 52 -14.25 11.93 12.20
C VAL A 52 -14.30 10.41 12.04
N ARG A 53 -14.87 9.94 10.93
CA ARG A 53 -14.96 8.52 10.58
C ARG A 53 -13.67 8.07 9.88
N THR A 54 -12.94 7.16 10.51
CA THR A 54 -11.67 6.62 9.99
C THR A 54 -11.80 5.23 9.38
N HIS A 55 -12.95 4.57 9.54
CA HIS A 55 -13.21 3.20 9.13
C HIS A 55 -14.54 3.09 8.38
N PHE A 56 -14.57 2.31 7.29
CA PHE A 56 -15.75 2.14 6.43
C PHE A 56 -15.94 0.68 6.02
N ALA A 57 -17.16 0.18 6.07
CA ALA A 57 -17.48 -1.12 5.46
C ALA A 57 -17.40 -1.00 3.93
N LEU A 58 -16.67 -1.91 3.27
CA LEU A 58 -16.47 -1.86 1.81
C LEU A 58 -17.80 -1.94 1.02
N ALA A 59 -18.80 -2.62 1.58
CA ALA A 59 -20.12 -2.74 0.96
C ALA A 59 -20.95 -1.44 1.00
N GLU A 60 -20.59 -0.49 1.88
CA GLU A 60 -21.25 0.82 2.01
C GLU A 60 -20.58 1.90 1.17
N VAL A 61 -19.35 1.64 0.69
CA VAL A 61 -18.57 2.61 -0.09
C VAL A 61 -18.98 2.54 -1.55
N GLU A 62 -19.39 3.67 -2.08
CA GLU A 62 -19.65 3.81 -3.50
C GLU A 62 -18.32 4.01 -4.24
N PHE A 63 -18.01 3.11 -5.15
CA PHE A 63 -16.82 3.19 -6.00
C PHE A 63 -17.22 3.68 -7.38
N GLN A 64 -16.52 4.68 -7.89
CA GLN A 64 -16.79 5.27 -9.19
C GLN A 64 -15.52 5.30 -10.04
N GLN A 65 -15.69 5.10 -11.35
CA GLN A 65 -14.62 5.23 -12.33
C GLN A 65 -15.16 5.89 -13.60
N GLU A 66 -14.62 7.06 -13.93
CA GLU A 66 -15.09 7.89 -15.04
C GLU A 66 -13.93 8.59 -15.75
N VAL A 67 -14.19 9.18 -16.92
CA VAL A 67 -13.24 10.06 -17.59
C VAL A 67 -13.65 11.50 -17.34
N MET A 68 -12.86 12.23 -16.56
CA MET A 68 -13.10 13.63 -16.20
C MET A 68 -11.99 14.50 -16.78
N ALA A 69 -12.35 15.53 -17.54
CA ALA A 69 -11.38 16.41 -18.22
C ALA A 69 -10.33 15.65 -19.07
N GLY A 70 -10.71 14.49 -19.64
CA GLY A 70 -9.82 13.64 -20.44
C GLY A 70 -8.91 12.71 -19.64
N LEU A 71 -8.97 12.72 -18.31
CA LEU A 71 -8.23 11.82 -17.42
C LEU A 71 -9.15 10.71 -16.89
N PRO A 72 -8.70 9.44 -16.86
CA PRO A 72 -9.40 8.41 -16.12
C PRO A 72 -9.23 8.65 -14.62
N VAL A 73 -10.36 8.80 -13.94
CA VAL A 73 -10.49 9.11 -12.51
C VAL A 73 -11.22 7.97 -11.82
N THR A 74 -10.60 7.39 -10.81
CA THR A 74 -11.23 6.46 -9.88
C THR A 74 -11.44 7.17 -8.55
N TRP A 75 -12.64 7.14 -7.99
CA TRP A 75 -12.89 7.84 -6.74
C TRP A 75 -13.93 7.16 -5.86
N ALA A 76 -13.84 7.44 -4.55
CA ALA A 76 -14.77 6.93 -3.56
C ALA A 76 -15.06 8.01 -2.50
N PRO A 77 -16.31 8.48 -2.38
CA PRO A 77 -16.72 9.33 -1.28
C PRO A 77 -16.61 8.59 0.06
N LEU A 78 -15.89 9.19 1.00
CA LEU A 78 -15.75 8.74 2.39
C LEU A 78 -16.22 9.90 3.29
N PRO A 79 -17.54 10.04 3.50
CA PRO A 79 -18.11 11.17 4.26
C PRO A 79 -17.61 11.19 5.70
N ALA A 80 -17.47 12.39 6.27
CA ALA A 80 -16.93 12.62 7.62
C ALA A 80 -15.50 12.10 7.85
N SER A 81 -14.71 11.85 6.78
CA SER A 81 -13.31 11.43 6.93
C SER A 81 -12.36 12.55 7.34
N GLY A 82 -12.80 13.82 7.31
CA GLY A 82 -12.03 15.00 7.70
C GLY A 82 -10.90 15.39 6.73
N GLN A 83 -10.72 14.64 5.64
CA GLN A 83 -9.63 14.83 4.69
C GLN A 83 -10.01 14.43 3.27
N ILE A 84 -9.17 14.84 2.31
CA ILE A 84 -9.18 14.39 0.92
C ILE A 84 -7.79 13.86 0.59
N ARG A 85 -7.71 12.68 -0.03
CA ARG A 85 -6.48 12.10 -0.56
C ARG A 85 -6.55 12.05 -2.07
N ILE A 86 -5.53 12.59 -2.73
CA ILE A 86 -5.41 12.66 -4.19
C ILE A 86 -4.13 11.93 -4.58
N SER A 87 -4.25 10.85 -5.33
CA SER A 87 -3.11 10.13 -5.91
C SER A 87 -3.09 10.33 -7.41
N VAL A 88 -1.96 10.78 -7.95
CA VAL A 88 -1.73 10.82 -9.39
C VAL A 88 -0.70 9.77 -9.78
N LEU A 89 -1.10 8.88 -10.68
CA LEU A 89 -0.23 7.85 -11.25
C LEU A 89 0.24 8.32 -12.61
N SER A 90 1.55 8.47 -12.78
CA SER A 90 2.18 8.99 -14.00
C SER A 90 3.32 8.09 -14.46
N ASP A 91 3.45 7.91 -15.78
CA ASP A 91 4.62 7.26 -16.39
C ASP A 91 5.86 8.18 -16.39
N ARG A 92 5.71 9.42 -15.90
CA ARG A 92 6.77 10.41 -15.81
C ARG A 92 6.97 10.88 -14.36
N GLN A 93 8.21 11.10 -13.99
CA GLN A 93 8.57 11.79 -12.76
C GLN A 93 8.88 13.27 -13.04
N PRO A 94 8.48 14.19 -12.15
CA PRO A 94 8.82 15.59 -12.29
C PRO A 94 10.32 15.83 -12.13
N LEU A 95 10.84 16.82 -12.85
CA LEU A 95 12.26 17.22 -12.77
C LEU A 95 12.55 18.17 -11.61
N ALA A 96 11.53 18.93 -11.18
CA ALA A 96 11.67 19.88 -10.09
C ALA A 96 11.49 19.19 -8.73
N VAL A 97 12.35 19.57 -7.78
CA VAL A 97 12.13 19.29 -6.37
C VAL A 97 11.40 20.50 -5.79
N GLU A 98 10.13 20.31 -5.46
CA GLU A 98 9.28 21.35 -4.88
C GLU A 98 8.75 20.85 -3.53
N ARG A 99 8.63 21.77 -2.57
CA ARG A 99 8.10 21.44 -1.24
C ARG A 99 6.58 21.50 -1.28
N PRO A 100 5.86 20.48 -0.78
CA PRO A 100 4.41 20.57 -0.69
C PRO A 100 3.99 21.69 0.30
N PRO A 101 2.78 22.24 0.16
CA PRO A 101 2.24 23.23 1.11
C PRO A 101 2.28 22.72 2.56
N GLU A 102 2.46 23.62 3.53
CA GLU A 102 2.73 23.26 4.94
C GLU A 102 1.66 22.37 5.59
N THR A 103 0.41 22.50 5.15
CA THR A 103 -0.75 21.76 5.67
C THR A 103 -0.99 20.44 4.94
N THR A 104 -0.05 19.95 4.13
CA THR A 104 -0.25 18.81 3.23
C THR A 104 0.87 17.80 3.37
N GLU A 105 0.53 16.52 3.22
CA GLU A 105 1.50 15.43 3.22
C GLU A 105 1.62 14.85 1.82
N LEU A 106 2.85 14.83 1.29
CA LEU A 106 3.17 14.22 0.00
C LEU A 106 3.92 12.91 0.23
N ASP A 107 3.34 11.80 -0.24
CA ASP A 107 3.99 10.50 -0.32
C ASP A 107 4.29 10.15 -1.79
N LEU A 108 5.49 9.60 -2.02
CA LEU A 108 5.97 9.24 -3.34
C LEU A 108 6.38 7.77 -3.35
N GLU A 109 5.73 6.98 -4.19
CA GLU A 109 6.09 5.60 -4.41
C GLU A 109 6.15 5.26 -5.91
N ALA A 110 6.68 4.08 -6.19
CA ALA A 110 6.67 3.52 -7.53
C ALA A 110 5.77 2.29 -7.58
N ARG A 111 4.86 2.24 -8.54
CA ARG A 111 3.93 1.13 -8.72
C ARG A 111 3.63 0.91 -10.20
N HIS A 112 3.73 -0.34 -10.65
CA HIS A 112 3.45 -0.74 -12.03
C HIS A 112 4.22 0.10 -13.08
N GLY A 113 5.48 0.44 -12.81
CA GLY A 113 6.30 1.27 -13.70
C GLY A 113 5.90 2.75 -13.72
N ARG A 114 5.03 3.19 -12.80
CA ARG A 114 4.54 4.56 -12.67
C ARG A 114 5.01 5.17 -11.36
N LEU A 115 5.24 6.48 -11.36
CA LEU A 115 5.29 7.28 -10.14
C LEU A 115 3.86 7.41 -9.62
N VAL A 116 3.68 7.14 -8.33
CA VAL A 116 2.45 7.48 -7.61
C VAL A 116 2.78 8.61 -6.66
N ALA A 117 2.15 9.75 -6.88
CA ALA A 117 2.24 10.90 -5.98
C ALA A 117 0.92 11.06 -5.23
N THR A 118 0.93 10.80 -3.92
CA THR A 118 -0.24 10.90 -3.06
C THR A 118 -0.15 12.14 -2.19
N LEU A 119 -1.09 13.06 -2.36
CA LEU A 119 -1.24 14.24 -1.52
C LEU A 119 -2.42 14.05 -0.57
N THR A 120 -2.19 14.21 0.73
CA THR A 120 -3.23 14.19 1.77
C THR A 120 -3.51 15.62 2.22
N LEU A 121 -4.78 16.03 2.14
CA LEU A 121 -5.26 17.39 2.34
C LEU A 121 -6.31 17.43 3.47
N PRO A 122 -6.21 18.34 4.44
CA PRO A 122 -7.31 18.59 5.37
C PRO A 122 -8.51 19.19 4.65
N LEU A 123 -9.71 19.03 5.22
CA LEU A 123 -10.96 19.55 4.66
C LEU A 123 -11.11 21.07 4.82
N THR A 124 -10.25 21.84 4.18
CA THR A 124 -10.37 23.30 4.09
C THR A 124 -10.25 23.76 2.65
N THR A 125 -10.97 24.83 2.30
CA THR A 125 -10.90 25.42 0.95
C THR A 125 -9.48 25.85 0.59
N ALA A 126 -8.73 26.41 1.55
CA ALA A 126 -7.36 26.84 1.35
C ALA A 126 -6.43 25.66 1.04
N ALA A 127 -6.48 24.58 1.84
CA ALA A 127 -5.64 23.40 1.60
C ALA A 127 -5.98 22.72 0.27
N LEU A 128 -7.25 22.68 -0.12
CA LEU A 128 -7.65 22.14 -1.42
C LEU A 128 -7.08 22.98 -2.59
N GLN A 129 -7.20 24.31 -2.51
CA GLN A 129 -6.68 25.21 -3.53
C GLN A 129 -5.15 25.17 -3.62
N ASP A 130 -4.45 25.23 -2.49
CA ASP A 130 -3.00 25.21 -2.46
C ASP A 130 -2.44 23.85 -2.87
N GLY A 131 -3.06 22.76 -2.43
CA GLY A 131 -2.68 21.41 -2.79
C GLY A 131 -2.90 21.09 -4.28
N THR A 132 -4.05 21.47 -4.85
CA THR A 132 -4.30 21.26 -6.28
C THR A 132 -3.44 22.16 -7.15
N ARG A 133 -3.16 23.41 -6.74
CA ARG A 133 -2.22 24.30 -7.43
C ARG A 133 -0.80 23.71 -7.42
N PHE A 134 -0.35 23.20 -6.27
CA PHE A 134 0.93 22.50 -6.15
C PHE A 134 1.00 21.32 -7.12
N LEU A 135 0.01 20.42 -7.11
CA LEU A 135 0.00 19.27 -8.02
C LEU A 135 -0.03 19.70 -9.50
N ASN A 136 -0.81 20.72 -9.85
CA ASN A 136 -0.85 21.23 -11.22
C ASN A 136 0.50 21.79 -11.69
N HIS A 137 1.23 22.50 -10.84
CA HIS A 137 2.52 23.09 -11.20
C HIS A 137 3.67 22.07 -11.17
N TRP A 138 3.59 21.10 -10.27
CA TRP A 138 4.67 20.16 -10.02
C TRP A 138 4.58 18.91 -10.91
N LEU A 139 3.38 18.42 -11.20
CA LEU A 139 3.21 17.17 -11.94
C LEU A 139 3.55 17.32 -13.43
N PRO A 140 4.16 16.30 -14.05
CA PRO A 140 4.40 16.30 -15.48
C PRO A 140 3.11 16.41 -16.30
N VAL A 141 3.24 16.89 -17.55
CA VAL A 141 2.14 16.94 -18.53
C VAL A 141 1.31 15.67 -18.51
N ALA A 142 0.02 15.83 -18.18
CA ALA A 142 -0.90 14.72 -18.11
C ALA A 142 -1.14 14.12 -19.50
N ASN A 143 -1.22 12.80 -19.57
CA ASN A 143 -1.42 12.07 -20.81
C ASN A 143 -2.47 10.97 -20.63
N ARG A 144 -2.75 10.20 -21.69
CA ARG A 144 -3.78 9.14 -21.66
C ARG A 144 -3.47 7.99 -20.68
N GLN A 145 -2.22 7.86 -20.23
CA GLN A 145 -1.78 6.88 -19.22
C GLN A 145 -1.83 7.42 -17.80
N THR A 146 -1.94 8.74 -17.62
CA THR A 146 -2.16 9.34 -16.30
C THR A 146 -3.46 8.80 -15.72
N ARG A 147 -3.45 8.44 -14.44
CA ARG A 147 -4.65 8.06 -13.67
C ARG A 147 -4.71 8.92 -12.43
N VAL A 148 -5.92 9.27 -12.01
CA VAL A 148 -6.15 9.98 -10.76
C VAL A 148 -7.01 9.12 -9.85
N VAL A 149 -6.61 8.98 -8.59
CA VAL A 149 -7.37 8.29 -7.56
C VAL A 149 -7.71 9.26 -6.44
N MET A 150 -8.98 9.41 -6.09
CA MET A 150 -9.43 10.33 -5.04
C MET A 150 -10.29 9.63 -4.00
N THR A 151 -10.00 9.85 -2.72
CA THR A 151 -10.86 9.37 -1.62
C THR A 151 -11.00 10.42 -0.55
N GLY A 152 -12.11 10.43 0.17
CA GLY A 152 -12.34 11.36 1.27
C GLY A 152 -13.68 12.06 1.14
N GLU A 153 -13.82 13.23 1.75
CA GLU A 153 -15.04 14.03 1.64
C GLU A 153 -15.16 14.72 0.26
N LEU A 154 -15.63 13.93 -0.69
CA LEU A 154 -15.76 14.27 -2.11
C LEU A 154 -17.23 14.37 -2.53
N THR A 155 -17.51 15.33 -3.42
CA THR A 155 -18.76 15.40 -4.20
C THR A 155 -18.40 15.31 -5.68
N PRO A 156 -19.32 14.92 -6.58
CA PRO A 156 -19.05 14.88 -8.01
C PRO A 156 -18.48 16.19 -8.56
N GLU A 157 -19.00 17.33 -8.11
CA GLU A 157 -18.56 18.67 -8.53
C GLU A 157 -17.11 18.94 -8.10
N ARG A 158 -16.77 18.61 -6.84
CA ARG A 158 -15.42 18.79 -6.30
C ARG A 158 -14.43 17.85 -6.99
N THR A 159 -14.81 16.60 -7.24
CA THR A 159 -14.00 15.63 -7.98
C THR A 159 -13.72 16.13 -9.39
N GLN A 160 -14.74 16.65 -10.09
CA GLN A 160 -14.61 17.24 -11.42
C GLN A 160 -13.71 18.49 -11.42
N GLU A 161 -13.85 19.38 -10.42
CA GLU A 161 -13.00 20.56 -10.26
C GLU A 161 -11.51 20.16 -10.13
N ILE A 162 -11.20 19.23 -9.21
CA ILE A 162 -9.85 18.72 -9.01
C ILE A 162 -9.30 18.09 -10.30
N ALA A 163 -10.08 17.23 -10.94
CA ALA A 163 -9.66 16.57 -12.19
C ALA A 163 -9.38 17.58 -13.30
N SER A 164 -10.17 18.65 -13.39
CA SER A 164 -10.00 19.71 -14.39
C SER A 164 -8.71 20.51 -14.16
N VAL A 165 -8.37 20.78 -12.90
CA VAL A 165 -7.09 21.40 -12.53
C VAL A 165 -5.93 20.47 -12.89
N LEU A 166 -5.97 19.20 -12.50
CA LEU A 166 -4.89 18.24 -12.77
C LEU A 166 -4.69 17.96 -14.27
N ALA A 167 -5.73 18.05 -15.09
CA ALA A 167 -5.62 17.94 -16.55
C ALA A 167 -4.81 19.08 -17.18
N GLY A 168 -4.69 20.22 -16.49
CA GLY A 168 -3.89 21.37 -16.88
C GLY A 168 -2.41 21.27 -16.51
N ALA A 169 -1.96 20.19 -15.86
CA ALA A 169 -0.59 20.05 -15.43
C ALA A 169 0.37 20.10 -16.63
N ASP A 170 1.45 20.89 -16.52
CA ASP A 170 2.34 21.19 -17.63
C ASP A 170 3.83 21.12 -17.30
N ALA A 171 4.19 20.62 -16.12
CA ALA A 171 5.59 20.57 -15.70
C ALA A 171 6.42 19.64 -16.60
N PRO A 172 7.73 19.90 -16.73
CA PRO A 172 8.62 18.97 -17.40
C PRO A 172 8.85 17.73 -16.54
N GLY A 173 8.80 16.56 -17.17
CA GLY A 173 9.11 15.29 -16.51
C GLY A 173 9.89 14.33 -17.39
N VAL A 174 10.53 13.34 -16.78
CA VAL A 174 11.25 12.25 -17.48
C VAL A 174 10.54 10.93 -17.26
N VAL A 175 10.63 10.02 -18.24
CA VAL A 175 10.00 8.70 -18.13
C VAL A 175 10.56 7.96 -16.92
N VAL A 176 9.66 7.36 -16.15
CA VAL A 176 10.01 6.52 -14.99
C VAL A 176 10.65 5.24 -15.52
N ASP A 177 11.94 5.08 -15.26
CA ASP A 177 12.68 3.84 -15.53
C ASP A 177 13.03 3.15 -14.21
N ILE A 178 12.42 1.99 -13.98
CA ILE A 178 12.62 1.19 -12.77
C ILE A 178 13.29 -0.11 -13.17
N GLN A 179 14.54 -0.22 -12.78
CA GLN A 179 15.32 -1.42 -13.01
C GLN A 179 14.69 -2.61 -12.25
N PRO A 180 14.57 -3.79 -12.89
CA PRO A 180 14.05 -4.97 -12.23
C PRO A 180 14.91 -5.33 -10.99
N PRO A 181 14.28 -5.70 -9.87
CA PRO A 181 15.00 -6.07 -8.67
C PRO A 181 15.83 -7.34 -8.89
N SER A 182 17.02 -7.39 -8.29
CA SER A 182 17.85 -8.59 -8.24
C SER A 182 17.32 -9.58 -7.19
N ALA A 183 17.15 -10.84 -7.58
CA ALA A 183 16.81 -11.95 -6.70
C ALA A 183 17.32 -13.27 -7.29
N VAL A 184 17.45 -14.31 -6.45
CA VAL A 184 17.91 -15.63 -6.90
C VAL A 184 16.83 -16.29 -7.75
N THR A 185 15.59 -16.31 -7.24
CA THR A 185 14.42 -16.77 -7.99
C THR A 185 13.43 -15.61 -8.11
N ARG A 186 12.91 -15.43 -9.33
CA ARG A 186 11.94 -14.39 -9.69
C ARG A 186 10.74 -15.07 -10.33
N LEU A 187 9.58 -14.87 -9.74
CA LEU A 187 8.31 -15.36 -10.26
C LEU A 187 7.49 -14.16 -10.70
N THR A 188 7.15 -14.12 -11.98
CA THR A 188 6.29 -13.06 -12.53
C THR A 188 4.86 -13.36 -12.13
N SER A 189 4.25 -12.40 -11.44
CA SER A 189 2.83 -12.48 -11.10
C SER A 189 1.99 -12.31 -12.35
N PRO A 190 0.89 -13.07 -12.49
CA PRO A 190 -0.18 -12.75 -13.42
C PRO A 190 -0.72 -11.34 -13.17
N PRO A 191 -1.38 -10.72 -14.17
CA PRO A 191 -1.96 -9.39 -14.04
C PRO A 191 -2.95 -9.31 -12.86
N PRO A 192 -2.83 -8.32 -11.95
CA PRO A 192 -3.81 -8.08 -10.90
C PRO A 192 -5.23 -7.92 -11.47
N GLY A 193 -6.22 -8.35 -10.70
CA GLY A 193 -7.61 -8.43 -11.18
C GLY A 193 -7.87 -9.63 -12.10
N THR A 194 -7.01 -10.64 -12.14
CA THR A 194 -7.35 -11.93 -12.77
C THR A 194 -7.58 -12.99 -11.70
N GLU A 195 -8.38 -14.00 -12.02
CA GLU A 195 -8.52 -15.20 -11.19
C GLU A 195 -7.15 -15.88 -11.00
N GLU A 196 -6.37 -15.95 -12.09
CA GLU A 196 -5.00 -16.46 -12.09
C GLU A 196 -4.11 -15.73 -11.07
N HIS A 197 -4.21 -14.39 -10.96
CA HIS A 197 -3.49 -13.63 -9.94
C HIS A 197 -3.92 -14.00 -8.51
N LEU A 198 -5.21 -14.27 -8.25
CA LEU A 198 -5.66 -14.69 -6.92
C LEU A 198 -5.10 -16.07 -6.56
N HIS A 199 -5.10 -17.02 -7.50
CA HIS A 199 -4.42 -18.30 -7.34
C HIS A 199 -2.93 -18.13 -7.09
N PHE A 200 -2.27 -17.21 -7.80
CA PHE A 200 -0.85 -16.92 -7.63
C PHE A 200 -0.55 -16.35 -6.24
N ALA A 201 -1.36 -15.40 -5.78
CA ALA A 201 -1.21 -14.82 -4.45
C ALA A 201 -1.39 -15.87 -3.34
N LEU A 202 -2.38 -16.76 -3.47
CA LEU A 202 -2.55 -17.91 -2.57
C LEU A 202 -1.37 -18.89 -2.63
N ALA A 203 -0.87 -19.19 -3.83
CA ALA A 203 0.29 -20.05 -4.02
C ALA A 203 1.53 -19.49 -3.32
N MET A 204 1.77 -18.18 -3.45
CA MET A 204 2.90 -17.51 -2.80
C MET A 204 2.76 -17.49 -1.27
N ASP A 205 1.55 -17.39 -0.72
CA ASP A 205 1.34 -17.49 0.73
C ASP A 205 1.59 -18.90 1.25
N LEU A 206 1.08 -19.93 0.56
CA LEU A 206 1.34 -21.33 0.88
C LEU A 206 2.84 -21.66 0.79
N LEU A 207 3.52 -21.14 -0.23
CA LEU A 207 4.97 -21.25 -0.37
C LEU A 207 5.69 -20.55 0.78
N ARG A 208 5.30 -19.32 1.14
CA ARG A 208 5.86 -18.58 2.28
C ARG A 208 5.71 -19.34 3.59
N GLN A 209 4.54 -19.93 3.84
CA GLN A 209 4.29 -20.75 5.03
C GLN A 209 5.21 -21.98 5.04
N ARG A 210 5.37 -22.67 3.90
CA ARG A 210 6.28 -23.81 3.77
C ARG A 210 7.75 -23.41 3.99
N LEU A 211 8.13 -22.22 3.56
CA LEU A 211 9.49 -21.68 3.71
C LEU A 211 9.79 -21.13 5.11
N SER A 212 8.80 -21.00 5.99
CA SER A 212 8.97 -20.39 7.32
C SER A 212 10.00 -21.08 8.23
N GLY A 213 10.31 -22.36 7.99
CA GLY A 213 11.36 -23.12 8.68
C GLY A 213 12.77 -22.98 8.09
N TYR A 214 12.92 -22.23 7.00
CA TYR A 214 14.17 -22.08 6.24
C TYR A 214 14.67 -20.64 6.33
N ASN A 215 15.95 -20.40 6.03
CA ASN A 215 16.49 -19.04 5.86
C ASN A 215 16.10 -18.45 4.48
N ALA A 216 14.81 -18.50 4.16
CA ALA A 216 14.24 -18.07 2.90
C ALA A 216 13.30 -16.89 3.11
N THR A 217 13.43 -15.85 2.28
CA THR A 217 12.57 -14.66 2.30
C THR A 217 11.83 -14.55 0.98
N LEU A 218 10.50 -14.62 1.03
CA LEU A 218 9.62 -14.26 -0.08
C LEU A 218 9.16 -12.81 0.11
N ARG A 219 9.46 -11.96 -0.87
CA ARG A 219 9.03 -10.56 -0.89
C ARG A 219 8.34 -10.21 -2.20
N TRP A 220 7.41 -9.27 -2.15
CA TRP A 220 6.76 -8.72 -3.34
C TRP A 220 7.48 -7.47 -3.82
N SER A 221 7.57 -7.29 -5.14
CA SER A 221 7.98 -6.04 -5.77
C SER A 221 6.94 -5.65 -6.82
N HIS A 222 6.23 -4.57 -6.55
CA HIS A 222 5.24 -3.99 -7.46
C HIS A 222 5.78 -2.75 -8.20
N ARG A 223 7.07 -2.41 -8.03
CA ARG A 223 7.65 -1.16 -8.54
C ARG A 223 7.76 -1.14 -10.07
N GLY A 224 8.28 -2.22 -10.65
CA GLY A 224 8.47 -2.33 -12.10
C GLY A 224 7.14 -2.49 -12.86
N ARG A 225 7.21 -2.67 -14.18
CA ARG A 225 6.02 -2.98 -15.00
C ARG A 225 5.37 -4.27 -14.55
N ASP A 226 6.15 -5.28 -14.25
CA ASP A 226 5.62 -6.54 -13.74
C ASP A 226 5.60 -6.55 -12.20
N SER A 227 4.55 -7.14 -11.63
CA SER A 227 4.54 -7.52 -10.22
C SER A 227 5.34 -8.82 -10.06
N LEU A 228 6.30 -8.83 -9.14
CA LEU A 228 7.21 -9.97 -8.97
C LEU A 228 7.15 -10.50 -7.54
N ALA A 229 7.11 -11.82 -7.40
CA ALA A 229 7.49 -12.50 -6.16
C ALA A 229 8.97 -12.90 -6.23
N LEU A 230 9.74 -12.43 -5.26
CA LEU A 230 11.19 -12.54 -5.23
C LEU A 230 11.63 -13.42 -4.06
N LEU A 231 12.48 -14.40 -4.35
CA LEU A 231 13.10 -15.26 -3.34
C LEU A 231 14.61 -15.05 -3.31
N ASN A 232 15.18 -15.11 -2.11
CA ASN A 232 16.63 -15.11 -1.89
C ASN A 232 17.28 -16.50 -2.02
N THR A 233 16.51 -17.52 -2.41
CA THR A 233 16.95 -18.91 -2.56
C THR A 233 16.29 -19.53 -3.78
N THR A 234 16.92 -20.58 -4.33
CA THR A 234 16.29 -21.53 -5.26
C THR A 234 15.35 -22.46 -4.50
N LEU A 235 14.35 -23.01 -5.19
CA LEU A 235 13.38 -23.94 -4.60
C LEU A 235 13.81 -25.39 -4.82
N ASP A 236 13.85 -26.20 -3.78
CA ASP A 236 14.09 -27.65 -3.91
C ASP A 236 12.83 -28.41 -4.36
N SER A 237 12.97 -29.70 -4.70
CA SER A 237 11.86 -30.51 -5.19
C SER A 237 10.73 -30.69 -4.18
N SER A 238 11.02 -30.72 -2.88
CA SER A 238 10.02 -30.82 -1.81
C SER A 238 9.22 -29.52 -1.67
N GLN A 239 9.86 -28.38 -1.86
CA GLN A 239 9.24 -27.06 -1.81
C GLN A 239 8.31 -26.79 -3.00
N ARG A 240 8.55 -27.44 -4.14
CA ARG A 240 7.73 -27.37 -5.36
C ARG A 240 6.52 -28.29 -5.36
N GLN A 241 6.37 -29.19 -4.38
CA GLN A 241 5.22 -30.11 -4.35
C GLN A 241 3.91 -29.35 -4.17
N VAL A 242 2.90 -29.72 -4.96
CA VAL A 242 1.56 -29.13 -4.86
C VAL A 242 1.01 -29.34 -3.43
N PRO A 243 0.59 -28.29 -2.72
CA PRO A 243 -0.06 -28.41 -1.40
C PRO A 243 -1.31 -29.29 -1.46
N SER A 244 -1.67 -29.96 -0.37
CA SER A 244 -2.91 -30.75 -0.33
C SER A 244 -4.16 -29.88 -0.49
N GLU A 245 -5.23 -30.47 -1.02
CA GLU A 245 -6.53 -29.80 -1.17
C GLU A 245 -7.03 -29.23 0.17
N ALA A 246 -6.91 -29.98 1.26
CA ALA A 246 -7.29 -29.51 2.59
C ALA A 246 -6.55 -28.22 2.98
N ARG A 247 -5.25 -28.12 2.69
CA ARG A 247 -4.45 -26.94 3.01
C ARG A 247 -4.79 -25.74 2.12
N PHE A 248 -5.07 -26.00 0.84
CA PHE A 248 -5.57 -24.98 -0.08
C PHE A 248 -6.91 -24.42 0.41
N LEU A 249 -7.89 -25.28 0.70
CA LEU A 249 -9.22 -24.88 1.15
C LEU A 249 -9.18 -24.09 2.46
N GLU A 250 -8.36 -24.52 3.44
CA GLU A 250 -8.15 -23.80 4.69
C GLU A 250 -7.60 -22.39 4.46
N THR A 251 -6.56 -22.26 3.65
CA THR A 251 -5.92 -20.96 3.37
C THR A 251 -6.83 -20.03 2.59
N ARG A 252 -7.53 -20.56 1.57
CA ARG A 252 -8.53 -19.84 0.78
C ARG A 252 -9.67 -19.33 1.66
N ALA A 253 -10.19 -20.16 2.56
CA ALA A 253 -11.24 -19.76 3.49
C ALA A 253 -10.76 -18.64 4.43
N ALA A 254 -9.57 -18.76 5.01
CA ALA A 254 -9.00 -17.72 5.86
C ALA A 254 -8.85 -16.37 5.11
N TRP A 255 -8.45 -16.41 3.83
CA TRP A 255 -8.37 -15.21 2.99
C TRP A 255 -9.75 -14.61 2.70
N ALA A 256 -10.73 -15.43 2.33
CA ALA A 256 -12.09 -14.98 2.05
C ALA A 256 -12.73 -14.33 3.29
N THR A 257 -12.58 -14.96 4.47
CA THR A 257 -13.00 -14.39 5.76
C THR A 257 -12.28 -13.07 6.04
N ALA A 258 -10.95 -13.03 5.91
CA ALA A 258 -10.19 -11.81 6.15
C ALA A 258 -10.59 -10.66 5.20
N GLN A 259 -11.03 -10.94 3.97
CA GLN A 259 -11.53 -9.92 3.03
C GLN A 259 -12.98 -9.50 3.32
N GLY A 260 -13.84 -10.45 3.72
CA GLY A 260 -15.26 -10.19 4.01
C GLY A 260 -15.54 -9.55 5.37
N GLU A 261 -14.61 -9.60 6.31
CA GLU A 261 -14.82 -9.07 7.66
C GLU A 261 -14.45 -7.58 7.80
N GLY A 262 -15.42 -6.82 8.33
CA GLY A 262 -15.19 -5.60 9.09
C GLY A 262 -15.08 -4.30 8.29
N GLU A 263 -15.05 -3.20 9.04
CA GLU A 263 -14.73 -1.90 8.48
C GLU A 263 -13.23 -1.81 8.16
N ARG A 264 -12.90 -1.07 7.10
CA ARG A 264 -11.53 -0.84 6.63
C ARG A 264 -11.11 0.59 6.91
N PRO A 265 -9.86 0.82 7.33
CA PRO A 265 -9.30 2.17 7.40
C PRO A 265 -9.40 2.90 6.05
N THR A 266 -9.66 4.19 6.06
CA THR A 266 -9.65 5.05 4.86
C THR A 266 -8.37 4.86 4.03
N ASP A 267 -7.24 4.76 4.71
CA ASP A 267 -5.91 4.47 4.18
C ASP A 267 -5.82 3.15 3.42
N TYR A 268 -6.48 2.11 3.93
CA TYR A 268 -6.55 0.83 3.23
C TYR A 268 -7.32 0.99 1.92
N ILE A 269 -8.50 1.62 1.97
CA ILE A 269 -9.35 1.82 0.80
C ILE A 269 -8.60 2.60 -0.28
N HIS A 270 -7.97 3.73 0.08
CA HIS A 270 -7.20 4.53 -0.86
C HIS A 270 -6.07 3.73 -1.52
N ARG A 271 -5.25 3.01 -0.73
CA ARG A 271 -4.17 2.18 -1.28
C ARG A 271 -4.67 1.07 -2.19
N GLN A 272 -5.82 0.47 -1.89
CA GLN A 272 -6.42 -0.54 -2.77
C GLN A 272 -6.87 0.09 -4.08
N LEU A 273 -7.54 1.24 -4.06
CA LEU A 273 -7.94 1.94 -5.30
C LEU A 273 -6.75 2.38 -6.14
N VAL A 274 -5.67 2.88 -5.52
CA VAL A 274 -4.39 3.17 -6.20
C VAL A 274 -3.84 1.92 -6.88
N THR A 275 -3.90 0.77 -6.20
CA THR A 275 -3.48 -0.50 -6.78
C THR A 275 -4.33 -0.86 -7.99
N LEU A 276 -5.67 -0.83 -7.84
CA LEU A 276 -6.58 -1.19 -8.92
C LEU A 276 -6.41 -0.26 -10.13
N ALA A 277 -6.30 1.04 -9.92
CA ALA A 277 -6.05 2.02 -10.97
C ALA A 277 -4.67 1.84 -11.65
N ALA A 278 -3.64 1.44 -10.90
CA ALA A 278 -2.32 1.17 -11.48
C ALA A 278 -2.37 0.02 -12.49
N TYR A 279 -3.21 -0.98 -12.25
CA TYR A 279 -3.37 -2.17 -13.09
C TYR A 279 -4.63 -2.14 -13.98
N ASP A 280 -5.29 -0.98 -14.10
CA ASP A 280 -6.51 -0.78 -14.88
C ASP A 280 -7.64 -1.80 -14.53
N VAL A 281 -7.78 -2.11 -13.23
CA VAL A 281 -8.81 -2.99 -12.68
C VAL A 281 -9.98 -2.17 -12.14
N ALA A 282 -11.21 -2.62 -12.42
CA ALA A 282 -12.43 -1.97 -11.98
C ALA A 282 -12.55 -1.94 -10.44
N PRO A 283 -12.88 -0.79 -9.81
CA PRO A 283 -12.87 -0.63 -8.36
C PRO A 283 -13.98 -1.41 -7.64
N GLU A 284 -15.07 -1.75 -8.33
CA GLU A 284 -16.20 -2.54 -7.82
C GLU A 284 -15.80 -3.97 -7.43
N ARG A 285 -14.62 -4.41 -7.86
CA ARG A 285 -14.05 -5.70 -7.46
C ARG A 285 -13.53 -5.72 -6.03
N LEU A 286 -13.27 -4.57 -5.43
CA LEU A 286 -12.80 -4.49 -4.06
C LEU A 286 -13.80 -5.11 -3.06
N PRO A 287 -15.11 -4.77 -3.07
CA PRO A 287 -16.09 -5.44 -2.22
C PRO A 287 -16.38 -6.89 -2.64
N ALA A 288 -16.28 -7.24 -3.93
CA ALA A 288 -16.53 -8.60 -4.44
C ALA A 288 -15.39 -9.60 -4.14
N ARG A 289 -14.25 -9.14 -3.62
CA ARG A 289 -13.02 -9.94 -3.50
C ARG A 289 -13.15 -11.17 -2.61
N ALA A 290 -14.01 -11.11 -1.59
CA ALA A 290 -14.28 -12.27 -0.73
C ALA A 290 -14.96 -13.41 -1.51
N ASP A 291 -15.94 -13.07 -2.36
CA ASP A 291 -16.65 -14.02 -3.20
C ASP A 291 -15.74 -14.58 -4.31
N GLU A 292 -14.93 -13.71 -4.94
CA GLU A 292 -13.91 -14.14 -5.92
C GLU A 292 -12.94 -15.16 -5.30
N LEU A 293 -12.49 -14.93 -4.06
CA LEU A 293 -11.62 -15.87 -3.34
C LEU A 293 -12.34 -17.18 -2.99
N ALA A 294 -13.60 -17.12 -2.61
CA ALA A 294 -14.39 -18.31 -2.28
C ALA A 294 -14.65 -19.21 -3.51
N ALA A 295 -14.70 -18.61 -4.71
CA ALA A 295 -14.94 -19.31 -5.97
C ALA A 295 -13.72 -20.08 -6.52
N LEU A 296 -12.50 -19.75 -6.09
CA LEU A 296 -11.27 -20.37 -6.60
C LEU A 296 -11.23 -21.88 -6.36
N ASP A 297 -11.06 -22.69 -7.40
CA ASP A 297 -11.07 -24.14 -7.28
C ASP A 297 -9.65 -24.77 -7.17
N TYR A 298 -9.58 -25.96 -6.58
CA TYR A 298 -8.31 -26.62 -6.34
C TYR A 298 -7.67 -27.19 -7.63
N ALA A 299 -8.45 -27.61 -8.62
CA ALA A 299 -7.93 -28.20 -9.86
C ALA A 299 -7.22 -27.16 -10.75
N THR A 300 -7.80 -25.95 -10.84
CA THR A 300 -7.15 -24.79 -11.47
C THR A 300 -5.89 -24.42 -10.71
N PHE A 301 -5.95 -24.36 -9.38
CA PHE A 301 -4.79 -24.09 -8.54
C PHE A 301 -3.64 -25.08 -8.77
N THR A 302 -3.91 -26.39 -8.86
CA THR A 302 -2.85 -27.40 -9.07
C THR A 302 -2.16 -27.21 -10.42
N THR A 303 -2.94 -26.94 -11.47
CA THR A 303 -2.42 -26.72 -12.83
C THR A 303 -1.49 -25.50 -12.87
N LEU A 304 -1.95 -24.39 -12.27
CA LEU A 304 -1.19 -23.14 -12.23
C LEU A 304 0.05 -23.23 -11.34
N TRP A 305 -0.05 -23.94 -10.20
CA TRP A 305 1.10 -24.20 -9.32
C TRP A 305 2.25 -24.87 -10.07
N GLU A 306 1.94 -25.91 -10.86
CA GLU A 306 2.94 -26.61 -11.67
C GLU A 306 3.53 -25.70 -12.75
N GLN A 307 2.72 -24.85 -13.38
CA GLN A 307 3.19 -23.89 -14.37
C GLN A 307 4.21 -22.90 -13.77
N TRP A 308 3.92 -22.33 -12.60
CA TRP A 308 4.79 -21.31 -12.00
C TRP A 308 6.01 -21.88 -11.27
N LEU A 309 5.85 -23.00 -10.58
CA LEU A 309 6.87 -23.54 -9.67
C LEU A 309 7.53 -24.82 -10.18
N GLY A 310 6.90 -25.54 -11.12
CA GLY A 310 7.47 -26.76 -11.71
C GLY A 310 8.74 -26.46 -12.51
N THR A 311 8.82 -25.29 -13.15
CA THR A 311 9.95 -24.87 -13.99
C THR A 311 10.84 -23.80 -13.37
N ALA A 312 10.50 -23.31 -12.18
CA ALA A 312 11.27 -22.26 -11.51
C ALA A 312 12.72 -22.71 -11.26
N PRO A 313 13.74 -21.87 -11.50
CA PRO A 313 15.14 -22.23 -11.22
C PRO A 313 15.40 -22.41 -9.72
#